data_AF-A0A2D6IKB7-F1
#
_entry.id   AF-A0A2D6IKB7-F1
#
_cell.length_a   1.000
_cell.length_b   1.000
_cell.length_c   1.000
_cell.angle_alpha   90.00
_cell.angle_beta   90.00
_cell.angle_gamma   90.00
#
_symmetry.space_group_name_H-M   'P 1'
#
loop_
_entity.id
_entity.type
_entity.pdbx_description
1 polymer ?
#
loop_
_entity_poly.entity_id
_entity_poly.type
_entity_poly.pdbx_seq_one_letter_code
_entity_poly.pdbx_strand_id
1 'polypeptide(L)'
;MQDFRTHLQKHEKFKRAYKLVDAGDYKLSIQANEAAYCSPRRVLDDVYGYESFEVVIKKFYGANSVWVHPSSIEGLDKRFDELFCSEDNIGGYMRVKDIQELYEFLSIGAFKTE
;
A
#
# COMPACT_ATOMS: atom_id res chain seq x y z
N MET A 1 -14.26 -3.00 -9.63
CA MET A 1 -12.91 -2.44 -9.43
C MET A 1 -11.89 -3.56 -9.50
N GLN A 2 -10.65 -3.24 -9.88
CA GLN A 2 -9.56 -4.21 -10.02
C GLN A 2 -8.92 -4.50 -8.66
N ASP A 3 -8.63 -5.77 -8.38
CA ASP A 3 -7.90 -6.20 -7.18
C ASP A 3 -6.45 -5.71 -7.24
N PHE A 4 -5.97 -5.02 -6.20
CA PHE A 4 -4.62 -4.43 -6.18
C PHE A 4 -3.52 -5.48 -6.41
N ARG A 5 -3.76 -6.74 -6.02
CA ARG A 5 -2.79 -7.84 -6.16
C ARG A 5 -2.52 -8.21 -7.60
N THR A 6 -3.43 -7.89 -8.52
CA THR A 6 -3.21 -8.10 -9.97
C THR A 6 -2.04 -7.28 -10.50
N HIS A 7 -1.71 -6.15 -9.86
CA HIS A 7 -0.52 -5.33 -10.18
C HIS A 7 0.77 -5.95 -9.64
N LEU A 8 0.69 -6.86 -8.65
CA LEU A 8 1.83 -7.47 -7.98
C LEU A 8 2.33 -8.75 -8.67
N GLN A 9 1.46 -9.44 -9.42
CA GLN A 9 1.78 -10.71 -10.07
C GLN A 9 2.83 -10.62 -11.18
N LYS A 10 3.02 -9.45 -11.80
CA LYS A 10 3.88 -9.28 -12.98
C LYS A 10 5.39 -9.18 -12.70
N HIS A 11 5.80 -9.18 -11.43
CA HIS A 11 7.20 -8.90 -11.05
C HIS A 11 7.78 -9.97 -10.13
N GLU A 12 9.11 -10.18 -10.20
CA GLU A 12 9.86 -11.15 -9.38
C GLU A 12 9.44 -11.11 -7.90
N LYS A 13 9.57 -12.27 -7.23
CA LYS A 13 9.29 -12.48 -5.79
C LYS A 13 9.76 -11.27 -4.95
N PHE A 14 9.11 -11.00 -3.80
CA PHE A 14 9.39 -9.90 -2.86
C PHE A 14 10.78 -9.95 -2.17
N LYS A 15 11.83 -10.39 -2.88
CA LYS A 15 13.12 -10.84 -2.34
C LYS A 15 13.82 -9.82 -1.44
N ARG A 16 13.67 -8.49 -1.63
CA ARG A 16 14.44 -7.51 -0.82
C ARG A 16 13.85 -6.14 -0.47
N ALA A 17 12.66 -5.74 -0.91
CA ALA A 17 12.22 -4.38 -0.58
C ALA A 17 10.71 -4.27 -0.43
N TYR A 18 10.00 -4.15 -1.53
CA TYR A 18 8.57 -3.91 -1.60
C TYR A 18 8.19 -3.96 -3.08
N LYS A 19 6.89 -3.99 -3.36
CA LYS A 19 6.34 -3.72 -4.70
C LYS A 19 5.45 -2.49 -4.61
N LEU A 20 5.52 -1.65 -5.65
CA LEU A 20 4.71 -0.45 -5.73
C LEU A 20 3.45 -0.73 -6.55
N VAL A 21 2.30 -0.27 -6.06
CA VAL A 21 1.03 -0.28 -6.75
C VAL A 21 0.54 1.16 -6.88
N ASP A 22 0.24 1.59 -8.10
CA ASP A 22 -0.27 2.94 -8.36
C ASP A 22 -1.72 3.07 -7.88
N ALA A 23 -2.01 4.07 -7.05
CA ALA A 23 -3.32 4.34 -6.46
C ALA A 23 -3.63 5.85 -6.56
N GLY A 24 -4.03 6.29 -7.76
CA GLY A 24 -4.22 7.71 -8.06
C GLY A 24 -2.91 8.50 -8.00
N ASP A 25 -2.90 9.59 -7.24
CA ASP A 25 -1.72 10.44 -7.00
C ASP A 25 -0.67 9.79 -6.08
N TYR A 26 -1.00 8.64 -5.50
CA TYR A 26 -0.18 7.94 -4.52
C TYR A 26 0.27 6.59 -5.07
N LYS A 27 1.26 6.00 -4.39
CA LYS A 27 1.65 4.60 -4.58
C LYS A 27 1.60 3.87 -3.25
N LEU A 28 1.06 2.66 -3.27
CA LEU A 28 1.13 1.73 -2.15
C LEU A 28 2.40 0.88 -2.28
N SER A 29 3.28 0.98 -1.30
CA SER A 29 4.46 0.15 -1.14
C SER A 29 4.10 -1.09 -0.33
N ILE A 30 3.77 -2.17 -1.02
CA ILE A 30 3.37 -3.46 -0.47
C ILE A 30 4.62 -4.29 -0.14
N GLN A 31 4.68 -4.80 1.08
CA GLN A 31 5.83 -5.54 1.62
C GLN A 31 5.39 -6.92 2.11
N ALA A 32 6.09 -7.96 1.65
CA ALA A 32 5.78 -9.35 1.97
C ALA A 32 7.04 -10.21 1.96
N ASN A 33 7.74 -10.31 3.10
CA ASN A 33 8.92 -11.14 3.26
C ASN A 33 9.15 -11.47 4.74
N GLU A 34 10.25 -12.15 5.06
CA GLU A 34 10.59 -12.56 6.42
C GLU A 34 10.87 -11.37 7.36
N ALA A 35 11.30 -10.22 6.81
CA ALA A 35 11.57 -9.01 7.57
C ALA A 35 10.33 -8.14 7.78
N ALA A 36 9.40 -8.12 6.82
CA ALA A 36 8.17 -7.33 6.85
C ALA A 36 7.10 -7.95 7.77
N TYR A 37 6.22 -7.11 8.31
CA TYR A 37 5.04 -7.59 9.02
C TYR A 37 3.98 -8.06 8.00
N CYS A 38 3.94 -9.37 7.72
CA CYS A 38 2.98 -9.99 6.79
C CYS A 38 2.53 -11.37 7.31
N SER A 39 1.39 -11.87 6.83
CA SER A 39 0.90 -13.22 7.15
C SER A 39 0.69 -14.02 5.85
N PRO A 40 1.40 -15.15 5.65
CA PRO A 40 2.47 -15.67 6.48
C PRO A 40 3.77 -14.85 6.35
N ARG A 41 4.58 -14.77 7.42
CA ARG A 41 5.85 -14.01 7.45
C ARG A 41 6.99 -14.72 6.70
N ARG A 42 6.85 -14.85 5.39
CA ARG A 42 7.81 -15.45 4.45
C ARG A 42 7.55 -14.96 3.04
N VAL A 43 8.49 -15.18 2.11
CA VAL A 43 8.24 -14.93 0.69
C VAL A 43 7.39 -16.07 0.11
N LEU A 44 6.25 -15.74 -0.51
CA LEU A 44 5.42 -16.68 -1.27
C LEU A 44 5.62 -16.50 -2.77
N ASP A 45 5.36 -17.58 -3.51
CA ASP A 45 5.36 -17.55 -4.98
C ASP A 45 4.07 -16.94 -5.54
N ASP A 46 2.96 -17.09 -4.80
CA ASP A 46 1.68 -16.51 -5.13
C ASP A 46 1.28 -15.45 -4.10
N VAL A 47 1.00 -14.24 -4.60
CA VAL A 47 0.56 -13.10 -3.79
C VAL A 47 -0.83 -13.32 -3.18
N TYR A 48 -1.66 -14.18 -3.77
CA TYR A 48 -2.99 -14.51 -3.24
C TYR A 48 -2.94 -15.38 -1.99
N GLY A 49 -1.79 -15.99 -1.69
CA GLY A 49 -1.58 -16.78 -0.47
C GLY A 49 -1.33 -15.95 0.80
N TYR A 50 -1.21 -14.62 0.69
CA TYR A 50 -1.10 -13.74 1.84
C TYR A 50 -2.47 -13.31 2.36
N GLU A 51 -2.61 -13.30 3.68
CA GLU A 51 -3.77 -12.77 4.40
C GLU A 51 -3.64 -11.27 4.68
N SER A 52 -2.39 -10.80 4.77
CA SER A 52 -2.04 -9.44 5.16
C SER A 52 -0.64 -9.06 4.68
N PHE A 53 -0.43 -7.75 4.53
CA PHE A 53 0.82 -7.16 4.11
C PHE A 53 1.19 -6.00 5.02
N GLU A 54 2.48 -5.69 5.06
CA GLU A 54 2.92 -4.38 5.50
C GLU A 54 2.80 -3.43 4.30
N VAL A 55 2.22 -2.26 4.52
CA VAL A 55 1.91 -1.28 3.49
C VAL A 55 2.41 0.07 3.94
N VAL A 56 2.95 0.83 2.99
CA VAL A 56 3.36 2.23 3.19
C VAL A 56 2.82 3.07 2.04
N ILE A 57 2.26 4.24 2.36
CA ILE A 57 1.77 5.19 1.35
C ILE A 57 2.92 6.12 0.96
N LYS A 58 3.17 6.26 -0.34
CA LYS A 58 4.21 7.14 -0.91
C LYS A 58 3.64 8.05 -1.98
N LYS A 59 4.28 9.20 -2.19
CA LYS A 59 4.04 10.06 -3.36
C LYS A 59 5.32 10.17 -4.17
N PHE A 60 5.20 10.16 -5.49
CA PHE A 60 6.35 10.21 -6.40
C PHE A 60 6.33 11.48 -7.23
N TYR A 61 7.48 12.13 -7.32
CA TYR A 61 7.74 13.28 -8.18
C TYR A 61 8.90 12.92 -9.12
N GLY A 62 8.54 12.41 -10.30
CA GLY A 62 9.51 11.80 -11.21
C GLY A 62 10.15 10.55 -10.58
N ALA A 63 11.48 10.53 -10.48
CA ALA A 63 12.23 9.42 -9.89
C ALA A 63 12.31 9.46 -8.34
N ASN A 64 11.88 10.56 -7.72
CA ASN A 64 11.99 10.74 -6.27
C ASN A 64 10.69 10.35 -5.57
N SER A 65 10.79 9.57 -4.51
CA SER A 65 9.68 9.34 -3.58
C SER A 65 9.78 10.30 -2.40
N VAL A 66 8.67 10.91 -2.02
CA VAL A 66 8.54 11.62 -0.74
C VAL A 66 7.61 10.86 0.18
N TRP A 67 7.89 11.02 1.47
CA TRP A 67 6.99 10.62 2.51
C TRP A 67 5.71 11.45 2.48
N VAL A 68 4.60 10.80 2.82
CA VAL A 68 3.28 11.42 2.83
C VAL A 68 2.87 11.61 4.28
N HIS A 69 2.61 12.86 4.66
CA HIS A 69 2.09 13.15 5.99
C HIS A 69 0.58 12.80 6.05
N PRO A 70 0.07 12.19 7.13
CA PRO A 70 -1.34 11.77 7.24
C PRO A 70 -2.34 12.88 6.91
N SER A 71 -2.09 14.10 7.39
CA SER A 71 -2.96 15.26 7.15
C SER A 71 -3.02 15.70 5.68
N SER A 72 -2.14 15.20 4.81
CA SER A 72 -2.19 15.49 3.37
C SER A 72 -3.25 14.67 2.62
N ILE A 73 -3.84 13.66 3.28
CA ILE A 73 -4.92 12.84 2.74
C ILE A 73 -6.17 13.02 3.60
N GLU A 74 -7.08 13.87 3.13
CA GLU A 74 -8.33 14.19 3.83
C GLU A 74 -9.14 12.91 4.13
N GLY A 75 -9.45 12.67 5.40
CA GLY A 75 -10.32 11.58 5.84
C GLY A 75 -9.64 10.20 5.91
N LEU A 76 -8.32 10.11 5.71
CA LEU A 76 -7.57 8.86 5.85
C LEU A 76 -7.58 8.33 7.30
N ASP A 77 -7.27 9.22 8.24
CA ASP A 77 -7.17 8.96 9.68
C ASP A 77 -8.49 8.49 10.31
N LYS A 78 -9.63 8.92 9.75
CA LYS A 78 -10.97 8.52 10.23
C LYS A 78 -11.43 7.17 9.69
N ARG A 79 -10.75 6.64 8.68
CA ARG A 79 -11.23 5.49 7.89
C ARG A 79 -10.36 4.26 8.01
N PHE A 80 -9.09 4.41 8.41
CA PHE A 80 -8.13 3.32 8.47
C PHE A 80 -7.33 3.36 9.78
N ASP A 81 -7.89 2.76 10.83
CA ASP A 81 -7.28 2.71 12.18
C ASP A 81 -6.02 1.83 12.20
N GLU A 82 -5.85 0.91 11.26
CA GLU A 82 -4.69 0.03 11.14
C GLU A 82 -3.43 0.73 10.58
N LEU A 83 -3.56 1.98 10.13
CA LEU A 83 -2.41 2.77 9.69
C LEU A 83 -1.76 3.46 10.89
N PHE A 84 -0.50 3.11 11.14
CA PHE A 84 0.38 3.93 11.97
C PHE A 84 0.82 5.18 11.19
N CYS A 85 0.70 6.30 11.87
CA CYS A 85 1.14 7.60 11.39
C CYS A 85 2.37 8.01 12.22
N SER A 86 3.52 8.17 11.58
CA SER A 86 4.68 8.85 12.18
C SER A 86 4.85 10.23 11.54
N GLU A 87 5.73 11.06 12.11
CA GLU A 87 6.04 12.39 11.56
C GLU A 87 6.43 12.34 10.06
N ASP A 88 7.07 11.24 9.66
CA ASP A 88 7.64 11.05 8.33
C ASP A 88 6.99 9.91 7.54
N ASN A 89 5.96 9.22 7.99
CA ASN A 89 5.31 8.21 7.15
C ASN A 89 3.89 7.85 7.56
N ILE A 90 3.16 7.28 6.60
CA ILE A 90 1.93 6.53 6.85
C ILE A 90 2.18 5.10 6.38
N GLY A 91 2.04 4.16 7.29
CA GLY A 91 2.12 2.74 6.96
C GLY A 91 1.24 1.93 7.88
N GLY A 92 1.13 0.64 7.64
CA GLY A 92 0.29 -0.23 8.44
C GLY A 92 0.57 -1.69 8.15
N TYR A 93 0.21 -2.53 9.10
CA TYR A 93 0.05 -3.95 8.87
C TYR A 93 -1.43 -4.22 8.66
N MET A 94 -1.82 -4.50 7.42
CA MET A 94 -3.22 -4.49 7.02
C MET A 94 -3.62 -5.81 6.36
N ARG A 95 -4.85 -6.26 6.60
CA ARG A 95 -5.39 -7.41 5.87
C ARG A 95 -5.64 -7.03 4.42
N VAL A 96 -5.63 -8.02 3.53
CA VAL A 96 -5.87 -7.84 2.09
C VAL A 96 -7.11 -6.98 1.80
N LYS A 97 -8.23 -7.25 2.49
CA LYS A 97 -9.47 -6.49 2.28
C LYS A 97 -9.33 -5.01 2.65
N ASP A 98 -8.62 -4.70 3.73
CA ASP A 98 -8.46 -3.33 4.22
C ASP A 98 -7.48 -2.57 3.28
N ILE A 99 -6.49 -3.28 2.70
CA ILE A 99 -5.61 -2.74 1.64
C ILE A 99 -6.40 -2.49 0.35
N GLN A 100 -7.32 -3.37 -0.02
CA GLN A 100 -8.19 -3.15 -1.18
C GLN A 100 -9.04 -1.90 -0.97
N GLU A 101 -9.65 -1.72 0.20
CA GLU A 101 -10.40 -0.51 0.53
C GLU A 101 -9.53 0.76 0.49
N LEU A 102 -8.30 0.70 1.01
CA LEU A 102 -7.33 1.79 0.93
C LEU A 102 -6.96 2.11 -0.52
N TYR A 103 -6.68 1.09 -1.33
CA TYR A 103 -6.37 1.22 -2.75
C TYR A 103 -7.51 1.92 -3.49
N GLU A 104 -8.75 1.52 -3.24
CA GLU A 104 -9.93 2.13 -3.84
C GLU A 104 -10.13 3.57 -3.39
N PHE A 105 -9.99 3.84 -2.08
CA PHE A 105 -10.09 5.17 -1.51
C PHE A 105 -9.11 6.15 -2.17
N LEU A 106 -7.84 5.76 -2.30
CA LEU A 106 -6.79 6.58 -2.92
C LEU A 106 -6.98 6.71 -4.44
N SER A 107 -7.48 5.66 -5.09
CA SER A 107 -7.76 5.67 -6.54
C SER A 107 -8.96 6.55 -6.90
N ILE A 108 -9.96 6.64 -6.03
CA ILE A 108 -11.15 7.50 -6.25
C ILE A 108 -10.82 8.98 -6.07
N GLY A 109 -9.83 9.31 -5.23
CA GLY A 109 -9.29 10.67 -5.11
C GLY A 109 -8.80 11.26 -6.44
N ALA A 110 -8.53 10.42 -7.46
CA ALA A 110 -8.19 10.83 -8.82
C ALA A 110 -9.40 11.30 -9.67
N PHE A 111 -10.64 11.16 -9.18
CA PHE A 111 -11.86 11.56 -9.90
C PHE A 111 -12.51 12.85 -9.38
N LYS A 112 -11.88 13.60 -8.47
CA LYS A 112 -12.34 14.96 -8.14
C LYS A 112 -11.79 15.98 -9.15
N THR A 113 -12.34 15.93 -10.35
CA THR A 113 -12.55 17.12 -11.18
C THR A 113 -13.94 17.01 -11.76
N GLU A 114 -14.92 17.59 -11.07
CA GLU A 114 -15.98 18.45 -11.63
C GLU A 114 -16.43 19.45 -10.56
#